data_AF-A0D834-F1
#
_entry.id   AF-A0D834-F1
#
_cell.length_a   1.000
_cell.length_b   1.000
_cell.length_c   1.000
_cell.angle_alpha   90.00
_cell.angle_beta   90.00
_cell.angle_gamma   90.00
#
_symmetry.space_group_name_H-M   'P 1'
#
loop_
_entity.id
_entity.type
_entity.pdbx_description
1 polymer ?
#
loop_
_entity_poly.entity_id
_entity_poly.type
_entity_poly.pdbx_seq_one_letter_code
_entity_poly.pdbx_strand_id
1 'polypeptide(L)'
;MFELISLPYKDLSPYISAKTLSYHHGAHHKGYVNALNTLIQGTDYQGQSLEEIILSNQQKAVKIFNHATQLWNHNSYWIILTAAFKKNSHNLQTNRKIVQKFC
;
A
#
# COMPACT_ATOMS: atom_id res chain seq x y z
N MET A 1 3.46 15.92 -2.28
CA MET A 1 4.39 14.84 -2.66
C MET A 1 4.17 13.67 -1.72
N PHE A 2 4.49 12.46 -2.15
CA PHE A 2 4.29 11.24 -1.36
C PHE A 2 5.53 10.90 -0.54
N GLU A 3 5.30 10.22 0.58
CA GLU A 3 6.34 9.77 1.50
C GLU A 3 6.22 8.27 1.75
N LEU A 4 7.35 7.64 2.06
CA LEU A 4 7.38 6.24 2.45
C LEU A 4 6.83 6.11 3.87
N ILE A 5 5.74 5.36 4.05
CA ILE A 5 5.17 5.13 5.39
C ILE A 5 6.17 4.39 6.29
N SER A 6 6.17 4.72 7.58
CA SER A 6 6.87 3.90 8.57
C SER A 6 6.12 2.59 8.79
N LEU A 7 6.87 1.48 8.92
CA LEU A 7 6.26 0.19 9.26
C LEU A 7 5.72 0.23 10.70
N PRO A 8 4.53 -0.33 10.97
CA PRO A 8 3.94 -0.37 12.31
C PRO A 8 4.57 -1.42 13.23
N TYR A 9 5.58 -2.14 12.74
CA TYR A 9 6.30 -3.21 13.43
C TYR A 9 7.76 -3.21 13.01
N LYS A 10 8.62 -3.81 13.85
CA LYS A 10 10.05 -3.98 13.56
C LYS A 10 10.37 -5.27 12.81
N ASP A 11 9.55 -6.30 12.98
CA ASP A 11 9.78 -7.65 12.43
C ASP A 11 8.44 -8.38 12.21
N LEU A 12 8.44 -9.33 11.27
CA LEU A 12 7.34 -10.23 10.92
C LEU A 12 7.77 -11.71 10.91
N SER A 13 8.95 -12.00 11.44
CA SER A 13 9.45 -13.37 11.56
C SER A 13 8.54 -14.23 12.44
N PRO A 14 8.40 -15.53 12.15
CA PRO A 14 9.11 -16.28 11.12
C PRO A 14 8.45 -16.21 9.72
N TYR A 15 7.33 -15.51 9.57
CA TYR A 15 6.51 -15.56 8.35
C TYR A 15 7.08 -14.75 7.19
N ILE A 16 7.64 -13.58 7.50
CA ILE A 16 8.35 -12.73 6.54
C ILE A 16 9.71 -12.39 7.14
N SER A 17 10.78 -12.79 6.45
CA SER A 17 12.14 -12.56 6.92
C SER A 17 12.49 -11.06 6.98
N ALA A 18 13.37 -10.68 7.90
CA ALA A 18 13.91 -9.33 7.98
C ALA A 18 14.58 -8.88 6.66
N LYS A 19 15.24 -9.81 5.94
CA LYS A 19 15.82 -9.53 4.61
C LYS A 19 14.73 -9.15 3.61
N THR A 20 13.66 -9.95 3.53
CA THR A 20 12.52 -9.67 2.65
C THR A 20 11.89 -8.33 3.01
N LEU A 21 11.62 -8.08 4.29
CA LEU A 21 11.01 -6.83 4.75
C LEU A 21 11.88 -5.61 4.38
N SER A 22 13.19 -5.69 4.62
CA SER A 22 14.14 -4.62 4.31
C SER A 22 14.19 -4.29 2.81
N TYR A 23 14.23 -5.29 1.93
CA TYR A 23 14.26 -5.04 0.48
C TYR A 23 12.88 -4.61 -0.05
N HIS A 24 11.80 -5.24 0.41
CA HIS A 24 10.46 -4.97 -0.08
C HIS A 24 9.96 -3.58 0.32
N HIS A 25 10.15 -3.18 1.58
CA HIS A 25 9.82 -1.83 2.04
C HIS A 25 10.91 -0.81 1.70
N GLY A 26 12.16 -1.10 2.05
CA GLY A 26 13.26 -0.12 1.95
C GLY A 26 13.76 0.14 0.53
N ALA A 27 13.57 -0.79 -0.41
CA ALA A 27 13.98 -0.62 -1.81
C ALA A 27 12.78 -0.56 -2.77
N HIS A 28 11.94 -1.60 -2.84
CA HIS A 28 10.84 -1.64 -3.82
C HIS A 28 9.77 -0.57 -3.55
N HIS A 29 9.24 -0.53 -2.32
CA HIS A 29 8.22 0.46 -1.95
C HIS A 29 8.76 1.90 -2.03
N LYS A 30 9.97 2.14 -1.51
CA LYS A 30 10.68 3.42 -1.65
C LYS A 30 10.89 3.81 -3.13
N GLY A 31 11.20 2.84 -3.99
CA GLY A 31 11.33 3.04 -5.43
C GLY A 31 10.04 3.59 -6.05
N TYR A 32 8.88 3.06 -5.65
CA TYR A 32 7.58 3.57 -6.12
C TYR A 32 7.32 5.01 -5.67
N VAL A 33 7.65 5.35 -4.41
CA VAL A 33 7.55 6.73 -3.90
C VAL A 33 8.38 7.69 -4.74
N ASN A 34 9.67 7.38 -4.90
CA ASN A 34 10.61 8.24 -5.61
C ASN A 34 10.20 8.43 -7.08
N ALA A 35 9.90 7.33 -7.77
CA ALA A 35 9.51 7.38 -9.17
C ALA A 35 8.19 8.12 -9.39
N LEU A 36 7.19 7.91 -8.53
CA LEU A 36 5.92 8.62 -8.64
C LEU A 36 6.09 10.12 -8.43
N ASN A 37 6.83 10.54 -7.40
CA ASN A 37 7.12 11.96 -7.15
C ASN A 37 7.79 12.63 -8.34
N THR A 38 8.76 11.97 -8.98
CA THR A 38 9.41 12.46 -10.21
C THR A 38 8.43 12.55 -11.36
N LEU A 39 7.57 11.54 -11.56
CA LEU A 39 6.64 11.48 -12.70
C LEU A 39 5.51 12.51 -12.61
N ILE A 40 5.06 12.87 -11.41
CA ILE A 40 3.94 13.82 -11.24
C ILE A 40 4.41 15.27 -11.15
N GLN A 41 5.71 15.53 -10.97
CA GLN A 41 6.22 16.88 -10.81
C GLN A 41 5.92 17.74 -12.05
N GLY A 42 5.28 18.90 -11.84
CA GLY A 42 4.88 19.82 -12.90
C GLY A 42 3.68 19.34 -13.74
N THR A 43 3.04 18.23 -13.36
CA THR A 43 1.83 17.72 -14.03
C THR A 43 0.58 18.05 -13.24
N ASP A 44 -0.60 17.87 -13.85
CA ASP A 44 -1.90 18.03 -13.19
C ASP A 44 -2.13 17.05 -12.02
N TYR A 45 -1.34 15.97 -11.94
CA TYR A 45 -1.38 15.01 -10.84
C TYR A 45 -0.62 15.51 -9.60
N GLN A 46 0.19 16.57 -9.71
CA GLN A 46 0.94 17.10 -8.58
C GLN A 46 -0.02 17.63 -7.50
N GLY A 47 0.11 17.12 -6.28
CA GLY A 47 -0.70 17.55 -5.14
C GLY A 47 -2.01 16.79 -4.97
N GLN A 48 -2.39 15.93 -5.91
CA GLN A 48 -3.50 15.01 -5.74
C GLN A 48 -3.13 13.86 -4.77
N SER A 49 -4.14 13.27 -4.15
CA SER A 49 -4.00 12.02 -3.40
C SER A 49 -3.72 10.82 -4.32
N LEU A 50 -3.26 9.70 -3.75
CA LEU A 50 -3.03 8.46 -4.53
C LEU A 50 -4.31 7.96 -5.20
N GLU A 51 -5.40 7.96 -4.45
CA GLU A 51 -6.71 7.51 -4.90
C GLU A 51 -7.21 8.36 -6.08
N GLU A 52 -7.08 9.69 -6.00
CA GLU A 52 -7.45 10.60 -7.09
C GLU A 52 -6.61 10.34 -8.34
N ILE A 53 -5.29 10.17 -8.20
CA ILE A 53 -4.41 9.85 -9.33
C ILE A 53 -4.81 8.52 -9.97
N ILE A 54 -5.06 7.48 -9.17
CA ILE A 54 -5.43 6.14 -9.68
C ILE A 54 -6.77 6.20 -10.41
N LEU A 55 -7.78 6.80 -9.80
CA LEU A 55 -9.15 6.85 -10.31
C LEU A 55 -9.31 7.76 -11.54
N SER A 56 -8.57 8.88 -11.60
CA SER A 56 -8.64 9.81 -12.73
C SER A 56 -7.79 9.36 -13.93
N ASN A 57 -6.65 8.71 -13.67
CA ASN A 57 -5.73 8.26 -14.70
C ASN A 57 -6.28 7.03 -15.45
N GLN A 58 -6.82 6.02 -14.76
CA GLN A 58 -7.32 4.76 -15.36
C GLN A 58 -6.43 4.22 -16.49
N GLN A 59 -5.12 4.15 -16.24
CA GLN A 59 -4.09 3.70 -17.20
C GLN A 59 -3.82 4.61 -18.42
N LYS A 60 -4.39 5.83 -18.50
CA LYS A 60 -4.09 6.81 -19.56
C LYS A 60 -2.61 7.20 -19.58
N ALA A 61 -2.01 7.40 -18.41
CA ALA A 61 -0.55 7.53 -18.27
C ALA A 61 -0.05 6.34 -17.46
N VAL A 62 0.17 5.22 -18.16
CA VAL A 62 0.49 3.90 -17.61
C VAL A 62 1.60 3.94 -16.56
N LYS A 63 2.68 4.70 -16.79
CA LYS A 63 3.79 4.80 -15.82
C LYS A 63 3.33 5.42 -14.49
N ILE A 64 2.56 6.51 -14.53
CA ILE A 64 2.02 7.17 -13.33
C ILE A 64 1.05 6.22 -12.64
N PHE A 65 0.12 5.62 -13.39
CA PHE A 65 -0.86 4.66 -12.85
C PHE A 65 -0.18 3.49 -12.14
N ASN A 66 0.82 2.86 -12.77
CA ASN A 66 1.52 1.72 -12.20
C ASN A 66 2.25 2.07 -10.90
N HIS A 67 2.92 3.23 -10.84
CA HIS A 67 3.63 3.62 -9.61
C HIS A 67 2.67 4.08 -8.50
N ALA A 68 1.57 4.77 -8.85
CA ALA A 68 0.53 5.16 -7.90
C ALA A 68 -0.19 3.93 -7.31
N THR A 69 -0.63 3.00 -8.16
CA THR A 69 -1.26 1.76 -7.70
C THR A 69 -0.30 0.89 -6.88
N GLN A 70 0.97 0.77 -7.29
CA GLN A 70 1.94 0.02 -6.50
C GLN A 70 2.21 0.67 -5.14
N LEU A 71 2.32 2.00 -5.07
CA LEU A 71 2.43 2.72 -3.81
C LEU A 71 1.21 2.45 -2.91
N TRP A 72 -0.01 2.56 -3.45
CA TRP A 72 -1.24 2.28 -2.72
C TRP A 72 -1.34 0.82 -2.22
N ASN A 73 -0.98 -0.14 -3.09
CA ASN A 73 -0.98 -1.57 -2.77
C ASN A 73 -0.02 -1.88 -1.60
N HIS A 74 1.19 -1.30 -1.61
CA HIS A 74 2.18 -1.55 -0.57
C HIS A 74 1.80 -0.85 0.74
N ASN A 75 1.28 0.38 0.69
CA ASN A 75 0.75 1.04 1.89
C ASN A 75 -0.30 0.17 2.57
N SER A 76 -1.27 -0.34 1.81
CA SER A 76 -2.30 -1.23 2.31
C SER A 76 -1.73 -2.54 2.85
N TYR A 77 -0.82 -3.18 2.12
CA TYR A 77 -0.18 -4.43 2.51
C TYR A 77 0.49 -4.34 3.88
N TRP A 78 1.25 -3.27 4.16
CA TRP A 78 1.93 -3.12 5.45
C TRP A 78 0.98 -2.83 6.61
N ILE A 79 -0.11 -2.09 6.36
CA ILE A 79 -1.09 -1.72 7.40
C ILE A 79 -1.92 -2.92 7.85
N ILE A 80 -2.23 -3.86 6.94
CA ILE A 80 -3.05 -5.04 7.27
C ILE A 80 -2.23 -6.16 7.95
N LEU A 81 -0.90 -6.09 7.88
CA LEU A 81 -0.02 -7.06 8.52
C LEU A 81 0.20 -6.70 9.99
N THR A 82 0.46 -7.74 10.79
CA THR A 82 0.79 -7.59 12.22
C THR A 82 1.81 -8.66 12.61
N ALA A 83 2.75 -8.29 13.47
CA ALA A 83 3.78 -9.21 13.98
C ALA A 83 3.20 -10.31 14.89
N ALA A 84 2.01 -10.08 15.44
CA ALA A 84 1.30 -11.04 16.26
C ALA A 84 -0.19 -11.01 15.97
N PHE A 85 -0.84 -12.17 16.04
CA PHE A 85 -2.29 -12.25 16.04
C PHE A 85 -2.83 -11.50 17.26
N LYS A 86 -3.31 -10.27 17.05
CA LYS A 86 -4.18 -9.63 18.02
C LYS A 86 -5.57 -10.20 17.78
N LYS A 87 -6.18 -10.77 18.80
CA LYS A 87 -7.59 -11.17 18.77
C LYS A 87 -8.43 -9.89 18.63
N ASN A 88 -8.54 -9.40 17.41
CA ASN A 88 -9.44 -8.31 17.09
C ASN A 88 -10.85 -8.89 17.19
N SER A 89 -11.68 -8.30 18.04
CA SER A 89 -13.13 -8.42 17.93
C SER A 89 -13.52 -7.85 16.56
N HIS A 90 -13.51 -8.70 15.52
CA HIS A 90 -14.01 -8.30 14.21
C HIS A 90 -15.41 -7.70 14.40
N ASN A 91 -15.67 -6.59 13.71
CA ASN A 91 -17.00 -6.02 13.63
C ASN A 91 -17.97 -7.15 13.22
N LEU A 92 -18.97 -7.43 14.07
CA LEU A 92 -19.98 -8.47 13.85
C LEU A 92 -20.64 -8.35 12.45
N GLN A 93 -20.71 -7.15 11.89
CA GLN A 93 -21.25 -6.86 10.56
C GLN A 93 -20.34 -7.38 9.43
N THR A 94 -19.02 -7.30 9.56
CA THR A 94 -18.08 -7.86 8.57
C THR A 94 -18.17 -9.38 8.57
N ASN A 95 -18.22 -9.99 9.75
CA ASN A 95 -18.38 -11.45 9.88
C ASN A 95 -19.70 -11.92 9.27
N ARG A 96 -20.81 -11.20 9.50
CA ARG A 96 -22.11 -11.52 8.88
C ARG A 96 -22.04 -11.48 7.36
N LYS A 97 -21.42 -10.46 6.76
CA LYS A 97 -21.26 -10.37 5.30
C LYS A 97 -20.41 -11.51 4.73
N ILE A 98 -19.39 -11.95 5.46
CA ILE A 98 -18.55 -13.09 5.05
C ILE A 98 -19.37 -14.38 5.08
N VAL A 99 -20.05 -14.66 6.19
CA VAL A 99 -20.90 -15.86 6.31
C VAL A 99 -21.98 -15.87 5.23
N GLN A 100 -22.70 -14.77 5.01
CA GLN A 100 -23.74 -14.68 3.97
C GLN A 100 -23.22 -14.90 2.54
N LYS A 101 -21.94 -14.62 2.28
CA LYS A 101 -21.36 -14.72 0.94
C LYS A 101 -20.68 -16.06 0.69
N PHE A 102 -20.18 -16.72 1.73
CA PHE A 102 -19.28 -17.87 1.61
C PHE A 102 -19.76 -19.13 2.36
N CYS A 103 -20.87 -19.07 3.09
CA CYS A 103 -21.55 -20.22 3.71
C CYS A 103 -23.00 -20.27 3.23
#